data_AF-A0A439U1B5-F1
#
_entry.id   AF-A0A439U1B5-F1
#
_cell.length_a   1.000
_cell.length_b   1.000
_cell.length_c   1.000
_cell.angle_alpha   90.00
_cell.angle_beta   90.00
_cell.angle_gamma   90.00
#
_symmetry.space_group_name_H-M   'P 1'
#
loop_
_entity.id
_entity.type
_entity.pdbx_description
1 polymer ?
#
loop_
_entity_poly.entity_id
_entity_poly.type
_entity_poly.pdbx_seq_one_letter_code
_entity_poly.pdbx_strand_id
1 'polypeptide(L)' 'MTNPFSIKLRDGRTVGHLDWQNAQEQVLHYSATWVDYGAALAAISDARAGTRKPTTINAKAELDARVES' A
#
# COMPACT_ATOMS: atom_id res chain seq x y z
N MET A 1 17.80 -2.88 5.72
CA MET A 1 16.41 -3.36 5.84
C MET A 1 15.96 -3.84 4.47
N THR A 2 15.54 -5.09 4.35
CA THR A 2 14.96 -5.64 3.12
C THR A 2 13.63 -4.93 2.86
N ASN A 3 13.41 -4.40 1.65
CA ASN A 3 12.14 -3.78 1.28
C ASN A 3 11.01 -4.82 1.44
N PRO A 4 9.96 -4.57 2.24
CA PRO A 4 8.86 -5.52 2.45
C PRO A 4 8.08 -5.83 1.17
N PHE A 5 8.20 -4.99 0.13
CA PHE A 5 7.55 -5.18 -1.17
C PHE A 5 8.42 -5.96 -2.16
N SER A 6 9.48 -6.64 -1.67
CA SER A 6 10.33 -7.43 -2.54
C SER A 6 9.56 -8.62 -3.13
N ILE A 7 9.64 -8.78 -4.44
CA ILE A 7 9.00 -9.87 -5.18
C ILE A 7 10.05 -10.72 -5.91
N LYS A 8 9.71 -11.98 -6.13
CA LYS A 8 10.42 -12.90 -7.00
C LYS A 8 9.64 -13.05 -8.30
N LEU A 9 10.28 -12.71 -9.40
CA LEU A 9 9.73 -12.86 -10.75
C LEU A 9 9.75 -14.33 -11.17
N ARG A 10 8.99 -14.65 -12.22
CA ARG A 10 8.91 -16.00 -12.80
C ARG A 10 10.26 -16.54 -13.27
N ASP A 11 11.16 -15.67 -13.71
CA ASP A 11 12.53 -16.01 -14.12
C ASP A 11 13.48 -16.26 -12.93
N GLY A 12 12.97 -16.16 -11.71
CA GLY A 12 13.71 -16.37 -10.47
C GLY A 12 14.42 -15.13 -9.94
N ARG A 13 14.41 -14.01 -10.66
CA ARG A 13 15.04 -12.75 -10.21
C ARG A 13 14.24 -12.12 -9.08
N THR A 14 14.95 -11.52 -8.12
CA THR A 14 14.34 -10.77 -7.04
C THR A 14 14.39 -9.28 -7.33
N VAL A 15 13.26 -8.60 -7.19
CA VAL A 15 13.12 -7.16 -7.36
C VAL A 15 12.73 -6.55 -6.01
N GLY A 16 13.58 -5.69 -5.46
CA GLY A 16 13.41 -5.11 -4.12
C GLY A 16 13.27 -3.58 -4.08
N HIS A 17 13.05 -2.94 -5.22
CA HIS A 17 12.94 -1.47 -5.32
C HIS A 17 11.52 -0.99 -5.68
N LEU A 18 10.53 -1.89 -5.68
CA LEU A 18 9.14 -1.55 -5.99
C LEU A 18 8.42 -0.97 -4.76
N ASP A 19 7.42 -0.14 -5.03
CA ASP A 19 6.37 0.20 -4.07
C ASP A 19 5.30 -0.91 -4.01
N TRP A 20 4.36 -0.75 -3.07
CA TRP A 20 3.34 -1.75 -2.81
C TRP A 20 2.35 -1.95 -3.98
N GLN A 21 2.08 -0.92 -4.78
CA GLN A 21 1.10 -1.01 -5.88
C GLN A 21 1.70 -1.76 -7.05
N ASN A 22 2.90 -1.34 -7.46
CA ASN A 22 3.66 -1.96 -8.54
C ASN A 22 4.00 -3.42 -8.20
N ALA A 23 4.43 -3.70 -6.96
CA ALA A 23 4.70 -5.06 -6.52
C ALA A 23 3.42 -5.93 -6.51
N GLN A 24 2.28 -5.37 -6.08
CA GLN A 24 1.00 -6.09 -6.07
C GLN A 24 0.51 -6.40 -7.50
N GLU A 25 0.69 -5.47 -8.45
CA GLU A 25 0.36 -5.68 -9.87
C GLU A 25 1.19 -6.84 -10.46
N GLN A 26 2.49 -6.89 -10.18
CA GLN A 26 3.38 -7.97 -10.60
C GLN A 26 2.92 -9.34 -10.07
N VAL A 27 2.50 -9.40 -8.81
CA VAL A 27 2.00 -10.64 -8.20
C VAL A 27 0.65 -11.05 -8.78
N LEU A 28 -0.26 -10.11 -9.02
CA LEU A 28 -1.61 -10.39 -9.54
C LEU A 28 -1.63 -10.79 -11.02
N HIS A 29 -0.85 -10.10 -11.85
CA HIS A 29 -0.97 -10.18 -13.31
C HIS A 29 0.20 -10.87 -14.00
N TYR A 30 1.38 -10.89 -13.36
CA TYR A 30 2.63 -11.33 -14.01
C TYR A 30 3.26 -12.55 -13.35
N SER A 31 2.49 -13.28 -12.53
CA SER A 31 2.92 -14.52 -11.85
C SER A 31 4.16 -14.35 -10.96
N ALA A 32 4.42 -13.14 -10.46
CA ALA A 32 5.43 -12.92 -9.44
C ALA A 32 4.94 -13.44 -8.08
N THR A 33 5.86 -13.69 -7.16
CA THR A 33 5.54 -14.09 -5.78
C THR A 33 6.22 -13.17 -4.78
N TRP A 34 5.60 -12.95 -3.62
CA TRP A 34 6.23 -12.20 -2.53
C TRP A 34 7.45 -12.96 -1.98
N VAL A 35 8.57 -12.27 -1.76
CA VAL A 35 9.75 -12.87 -1.11
C VAL A 35 9.44 -13.22 0.35
N ASP A 36 8.76 -12.32 1.04
CA ASP A 36 8.19 -12.54 2.37
C ASP A 36 6.72 -12.12 2.35
N TYR A 37 5.83 -13.13 2.28
CA TYR A 37 4.40 -12.90 2.21
C TYR A 37 3.85 -12.19 3.47
N GLY A 38 4.34 -12.55 4.65
CA GLY A 38 3.86 -11.98 5.92
C GLY A 38 4.24 -10.51 6.06
N ALA A 39 5.50 -10.18 5.78
CA ALA A 39 5.98 -8.80 5.80
C ALA A 39 5.29 -7.94 4.74
N ALA A 40 5.12 -8.46 3.52
CA ALA A 40 4.43 -7.75 2.44
C ALA A 40 2.97 -7.44 2.80
N LEU A 41 2.23 -8.43 3.30
CA LEU A 41 0.81 -8.26 3.63
C LEU A 41 0.61 -7.26 4.78
N ALA A 42 1.46 -7.33 5.82
CA ALA A 42 1.43 -6.39 6.93
C ALA A 42 1.70 -4.95 6.46
N ALA A 43 2.73 -4.76 5.64
CA ALA A 43 3.10 -3.44 5.10
C ALA A 43 2.03 -2.89 4.14
N ILE A 44 1.41 -3.72 3.29
CA ILE A 44 0.31 -3.32 2.41
C ILE A 44 -0.92 -2.91 3.25
N SER A 45 -1.24 -3.67 4.29
CA SER A 45 -2.37 -3.36 5.19
C SER A 45 -2.17 -2.01 5.87
N ASP A 46 -0.96 -1.75 6.39
CA ASP A 46 -0.59 -0.49 7.02
C ASP A 46 -0.63 0.68 6.03
N ALA A 47 -0.06 0.51 4.84
CA ALA A 47 -0.10 1.51 3.77
C ALA A 47 -1.55 1.88 3.39
N ARG A 48 -2.44 0.88 3.26
CA ARG A 48 -3.88 1.09 2.97
C ARG A 48 -4.62 1.73 4.15
N ALA A 49 -4.24 1.42 5.39
CA ALA A 49 -4.80 2.06 6.57
C ALA A 49 -4.40 3.54 6.64
N GLY A 50 -3.16 3.88 6.25
CA GLY A 50 -2.68 5.24 6.08
C GLY A 50 -3.46 6.01 5.01
N THR A 51 -3.75 5.39 3.86
CA THR A 51 -4.61 6.02 2.82
C THR A 51 -6.04 6.24 3.29
N ARG A 52 -6.57 5.42 4.21
CA ARG A 52 -7.94 5.55 4.76
C ARG A 52 -8.12 6.66 5.79
N LYS A 53 -7.06 7.30 6.28
CA LYS A 53 -7.15 8.47 7.19
C LYS A 53 -6.35 9.61 6.55
N PRO A 54 -7.00 10.56 5.83
CA PRO A 54 -7.58 11.73 6.52
C PRO A 54 -8.73 12.42 5.75
N THR A 55 -9.99 12.01 5.92
CA THR A 55 -11.15 12.80 5.43
C THR A 55 -12.31 12.88 6.42
N THR A 56 -12.37 12.03 7.44
CA THR A 56 -13.50 12.03 8.38
C THR A 56 -13.42 13.13 9.46
N ILE A 57 -12.28 13.78 9.67
CA ILE A 57 -12.14 14.85 10.68
C ILE A 57 -12.34 16.27 10.11
N ASN A 58 -12.36 16.47 8.78
CA ASN A 58 -12.68 17.79 8.19
C ASN A 58 -14.12 17.94 7.72
N ALA A 59 -14.92 16.88 7.63
CA ALA A 59 -16.32 17.02 7.18
C ALA A 59 -17.21 17.75 8.19
N LYS A 60 -16.94 17.64 9.50
CA LYS A 60 -17.71 18.37 10.53
C LYS A 60 -17.18 19.80 10.75
N ALA A 61 -15.87 19.98 10.70
CA ALA A 61 -15.25 21.31 10.82
C ALA A 61 -15.58 22.23 9.62
N GLU A 62 -15.66 21.71 8.39
CA GLU A 62 -16.11 22.50 7.22
C GLU A 62 -17.62 22.82 7.26
N LEU A 63 -18.44 21.98 7.91
CA LEU A 63 -19.88 22.20 7.97
C LEU A 63 -20.24 23.29 9.00
N ASP A 64 -19.63 23.27 10.18
CA ASP A 64 -19.81 24.29 11.22
C ASP A 64 -19.34 25.68 10.74
N ALA A 65 -18.22 25.76 10.00
CA ALA A 65 -17.70 27.02 9.46
C ALA A 65 -18.59 27.68 8.38
N ARG A 66 -19.55 26.93 7.80
CA ARG A 66 -20.51 27.44 6.79
C ARG A 66 -21.84 27.89 7.37
N VAL A 67 -22.12 27.58 8.63
CA VAL A 67 -23.38 27.96 9.31
C VAL A 67 -23.24 29.31 10.03
N GLU A 68 -22.01 29.77 10.28
CA GLU A 68 -21.73 31.06 10.95
C GLU A 68 -21.39 32.23 9.99
N SER A 69 -21.54 32.07 8.66
CA SER A 69 -21.30 33.12 7.67
C SER A 69 -22.57 33.65 7.00
#